data_AF-A0A967GTY7-F1
#
_entry.id   AF-A0A967GTY7-F1
#
_cell.length_a   1.000
_cell.length_b   1.000
_cell.length_c   1.000
_cell.angle_alpha   90.00
_cell.angle_beta   90.00
_cell.angle_gamma   90.00
#
_symmetry.space_group_name_H-M   'P 1'
#
loop_
_entity.id
_entity.type
_entity.pdbx_description
1 polymer ?
#
loop_
_entity_poly.entity_id
_entity_poly.type
_entity_poly.pdbx_seq_one_letter_code
_entity_poly.pdbx_strand_id
1 'polypeptide(L)' 'MRRFFLLLSFCCPTLLSAAEQPNVLLIISDDQAWGDYGFMGHEHIETPHLDKLASESLVYTRGYVAAPLCRPSLASIF' A
#
# COMPACT_ATOMS: atom_id res chain seq x y z
N MET A 1 30.67 -41.28 -42.89
CA MET A 1 29.28 -40.93 -42.51
C MET A 1 29.23 -40.63 -41.02
N ARG A 2 29.34 -39.36 -40.61
CA ARG A 2 29.16 -38.94 -39.21
C ARG A 2 28.08 -37.86 -39.21
N ARG A 3 26.87 -38.26 -38.82
CA ARG A 3 25.72 -37.37 -38.68
C ARG A 3 25.88 -36.63 -37.36
N PHE A 4 26.23 -35.35 -37.44
CA PHE A 4 26.31 -34.44 -36.29
C PHE A 4 24.89 -33.94 -36.01
N PHE A 5 24.27 -34.45 -34.93
CA PHE A 5 22.94 -34.05 -34.50
C PHE A 5 23.07 -32.71 -33.75
N LEU A 6 22.75 -31.60 -34.43
CA LEU A 6 22.63 -30.27 -33.82
C LEU A 6 21.28 -30.17 -33.11
N LEU A 7 21.28 -30.35 -31.78
CA LEU A 7 20.18 -29.98 -30.90
C LEU A 7 20.20 -28.45 -30.73
N LEU A 8 19.36 -27.77 -31.50
CA LEU A 8 19.13 -26.33 -31.40
C LEU A 8 18.31 -26.07 -30.12
N SER A 9 19.00 -25.70 -29.03
CA SER A 9 18.37 -25.26 -27.79
C SER A 9 17.64 -23.94 -28.04
N PHE A 10 16.30 -23.99 -27.99
CA PHE A 10 15.42 -22.84 -28.10
C PHE A 10 15.46 -22.06 -26.78
N CYS A 11 16.48 -21.23 -26.61
CA CYS A 11 16.61 -20.33 -25.47
C CYS A 11 15.57 -19.21 -25.64
N CYS A 12 14.39 -19.40 -25.06
CA CYS A 12 13.37 -18.35 -24.96
C CYS A 12 13.85 -17.33 -23.91
N PRO A 13 14.19 -16.08 -24.29
CA PRO A 13 14.52 -15.08 -23.29
C PRO A 13 13.22 -14.72 -22.57
N THR A 14 13.08 -15.17 -21.32
CA THR A 14 12.11 -14.58 -20.41
C THR A 14 12.55 -13.14 -20.17
N LEU A 15 11.82 -12.19 -20.76
CA LEU A 15 11.96 -10.77 -20.44
C LEU A 15 11.56 -10.61 -18.97
N LEU A 16 12.56 -10.63 -18.10
CA LEU A 16 12.39 -10.32 -16.70
C LEU A 16 12.14 -8.81 -16.62
N SER A 17 10.87 -8.42 -16.68
CA SER A 17 10.46 -7.05 -16.35
C SER A 17 10.78 -6.85 -14.87
N ALA A 18 11.80 -6.03 -14.59
CA ALA A 18 12.07 -5.59 -13.23
C ALA A 18 10.78 -4.96 -12.71
N ALA A 19 10.24 -5.48 -11.60
CA ALA A 19 9.06 -4.92 -10.97
C ALA A 19 9.33 -3.43 -10.74
N GLU A 20 8.48 -2.59 -11.33
CA GLU A 20 8.62 -1.15 -11.25
C GLU A 20 8.54 -0.76 -9.77
N GLN A 21 9.47 0.08 -9.30
CA GLN A 21 9.46 0.53 -7.92
C GLN A 21 8.19 1.36 -7.69
N PRO A 22 7.29 0.96 -6.77
CA PRO A 22 6.07 1.71 -6.56
C PRO A 22 6.39 3.06 -5.94
N ASN A 23 5.61 4.07 -6.31
CA ASN A 23 5.61 5.35 -5.59
C ASN A 23 4.87 5.16 -4.26
N VAL A 24 5.45 5.67 -3.17
CA VAL A 24 4.83 5.62 -1.82
C VAL A 24 4.41 7.02 -1.41
N LEU A 25 3.12 7.20 -1.13
CA LEU A 25 2.55 8.43 -0.58
C LEU A 25 2.05 8.15 0.84
N LEU A 26 2.66 8.81 1.83
CA LEU A 26 2.24 8.75 3.23
C LEU A 26 1.40 10.00 3.56
N ILE A 27 0.13 9.81 3.88
CA ILE A 27 -0.80 10.87 4.30
C ILE A 27 -1.00 10.76 5.81
N ILE A 28 -0.75 11.84 6.55
CA ILE A 28 -0.92 11.91 8.00
C ILE A 28 -1.86 13.09 8.31
N SER A 29 -2.83 12.85 9.17
CA SER A 29 -3.77 13.85 9.68
C SER A 29 -3.44 14.17 11.14
N ASP A 30 -3.61 15.43 11.55
CA ASP A 30 -3.39 15.87 12.92
C ASP A 30 -4.70 15.79 13.71
N ASP A 31 -4.63 15.28 14.95
CA ASP A 31 -5.75 15.12 15.88
C ASP A 31 -7.01 14.40 15.36
N GLN A 32 -6.90 13.60 14.29
CA GLN A 32 -8.03 12.83 13.76
C GLN A 32 -8.27 11.54 14.56
N ALA A 33 -9.46 11.39 15.14
CA ALA A 33 -9.82 10.21 15.90
C ALA A 33 -10.26 9.05 14.97
N TRP A 34 -10.20 7.83 15.52
CA TRP A 34 -10.55 6.60 14.78
C TRP A 34 -12.01 6.57 14.27
N GLY A 35 -12.91 7.33 14.91
CA GLY A 35 -14.31 7.43 14.53
C GLY A 35 -14.62 8.57 13.55
N ASP A 36 -13.65 9.43 13.20
CA ASP A 36 -13.87 10.64 12.41
C ASP A 36 -13.91 10.37 10.90
N TYR A 37 -14.52 9.26 10.49
CA TYR A 37 -14.60 8.83 9.10
C TYR A 37 -15.97 8.25 8.77
N GLY A 38 -16.47 8.55 7.56
CA GLY A 38 -17.68 7.94 7.01
C GLY A 38 -17.55 6.41 6.93
N PHE A 39 -16.43 5.90 6.43
CA PHE A 39 -16.15 4.45 6.38
C PHE A 39 -16.01 3.77 7.75
N MET A 40 -15.85 4.53 8.83
CA MET A 40 -15.87 4.02 10.22
C MET A 40 -17.24 4.16 10.89
N GLY A 41 -18.26 4.64 10.16
CA GLY A 41 -19.65 4.71 10.61
C GLY A 41 -20.05 6.03 11.28
N HIS A 42 -19.31 7.12 11.08
CA HIS A 42 -19.70 8.43 11.63
C HIS A 42 -21.02 8.93 11.03
N GLU A 43 -21.94 9.44 11.86
CA GLU A 43 -23.29 9.82 11.42
C GLU A 43 -23.32 11.10 10.54
N HIS A 44 -22.41 12.04 10.80
CA HIS A 44 -22.43 13.37 10.16
C HIS A 44 -21.17 13.75 9.36
N ILE A 45 -20.08 12.99 9.48
CA ILE A 45 -18.80 13.35 8.84
C ILE A 45 -18.78 12.72 7.46
N GLU A 46 -18.64 13.56 6.44
CA GLU A 46 -18.55 13.13 5.05
C GLU A 46 -17.09 13.11 4.60
N THR A 47 -16.57 11.92 4.30
CA THR A 47 -15.19 11.73 3.84
C THR A 47 -15.14 10.98 2.51
N PRO A 48 -15.87 11.41 1.45
CA PRO A 48 -16.14 10.59 0.27
C PRO A 48 -14.87 10.10 -0.46
N HIS A 49 -13.79 10.89 -0.45
CA HIS A 49 -12.51 10.49 -1.03
C HIS A 49 -11.78 9.43 -0.19
N LEU A 50 -11.84 9.53 1.14
CA LEU A 50 -11.26 8.51 2.03
C LEU A 50 -12.12 7.26 2.08
N ASP A 51 -13.45 7.40 1.99
CA ASP A 51 -14.38 6.28 1.93
C ASP A 51 -14.14 5.45 0.67
N LYS A 52 -13.94 6.11 -0.49
CA LYS A 52 -13.53 5.45 -1.72
C LYS A 52 -12.18 4.74 -1.56
N LEU A 53 -11.18 5.43 -1.01
CA LEU A 53 -9.86 4.84 -0.77
C LEU A 53 -9.95 3.60 0.12
N ALA A 54 -10.75 3.65 1.20
CA ALA A 54 -10.97 2.55 2.12
C ALA A 54 -11.64 1.35 1.43
N SER A 55 -12.58 1.58 0.50
CA SER A 55 -13.24 0.52 -0.27
C SER A 55 -12.32 -0.23 -1.24
N GLU A 56 -11.24 0.42 -1.67
CA GLU A 56 -10.23 -0.12 -2.60
C GLU A 56 -8.99 -0.66 -1.86
N SER A 57 -8.96 -0.57 -0.53
CA SER A 57 -7.77 -0.82 0.30
C SER A 57 -8.05 -1.76 1.48
N LEU A 58 -6.97 -2.15 2.18
CA LEU A 58 -7.08 -2.77 3.49
C LEU A 58 -7.27 -1.70 4.57
N VAL A 59 -8.28 -1.84 5.41
CA VAL A 59 -8.55 -0.95 6.55
C VAL A 59 -8.12 -1.61 7.86
N TYR A 60 -7.27 -0.93 8.63
CA TYR A 60 -6.86 -1.37 9.96
C TYR A 60 -7.79 -0.77 11.02
N THR A 61 -8.85 -1.49 11.39
CA THR A 61 -9.83 -1.04 12.40
C THR A 61 -9.29 -1.01 13.83
N ARG A 62 -8.09 -1.57 14.05
CA ARG A 62 -7.39 -1.62 15.34
C ARG A 62 -5.95 -1.08 15.23
N GLY A 63 -5.80 0.10 14.63
CA GLY A 63 -4.54 0.85 14.61
C GLY A 63 -4.34 1.67 15.90
N TYR A 64 -3.14 1.64 16.47
CA TYR A 64 -2.79 2.40 17.67
C TYR A 64 -1.58 3.30 17.41
N VAL A 65 -1.58 4.48 18.02
CA VAL A 65 -0.40 5.37 18.06
C VAL A 65 0.53 4.96 19.19
N ALA A 66 1.85 5.17 19.00
CA ALA A 66 2.83 4.87 20.04
C ALA A 66 2.71 5.80 21.26
N ALA A 67 2.24 7.05 21.05
CA ALA A 67 2.03 8.04 22.09
C ALA A 67 0.84 8.96 21.74
N PRO A 68 -0.01 9.36 22.71
CA PRO A 68 -1.17 10.22 22.47
C PRO A 68 -0.80 11.71 22.46
N LEU A 69 0.29 12.07 21.79
CA LEU A 69 0.80 13.45 21.66
C LEU A 69 1.38 13.63 20.25
N CYS A 70 1.12 14.76 19.59
CA CYS A 70 1.47 14.97 18.18
C CYS A 70 2.96 14.72 17.89
N ARG A 71 3.87 15.38 18.63
CA ARG A 71 5.33 15.29 18.36
C ARG A 71 5.91 13.90 18.68
N PRO A 72 5.62 13.28 19.84
CA PRO A 72 6.04 11.91 20.11
C PRO A 72 5.45 10.88 19.13
N SER A 73 4.19 11.05 18.72
CA SER A 73 3.55 10.17 17.74
C SER A 73 4.23 10.26 16.37
N LEU A 74 4.44 11.48 15.87
CA LEU A 74 5.11 11.71 14.59
C LEU A 74 6.56 11.20 14.60
N ALA A 75 7.27 11.39 15.71
CA ALA A 75 8.63 10.88 15.88
C ALA A 75 8.72 9.36 15.95
N SER A 76 7.60 8.62 16.11
CA SER A 76 7.60 7.15 16.08
C SER A 76 7.45 6.56 14.68
N ILE A 77 7.07 7.39 13.70
CA ILE A 77 6.86 7.00 12.29
C ILE A 77 8.17 7.09 11.49
N PHE A 78 9.09 7.97 11.89
CA PHE A 78 10.37 8.25 11.25
C PHE A 78 11.55 7.85 12.13
#